data_AF-A0A7T5JQV8-F1
#
_entry.id   AF-A0A7T5JQV8-F1
#
_cell.length_a   1.000
_cell.length_b   1.000
_cell.length_c   1.000
_cell.angle_alpha   90.00
_cell.angle_beta   90.00
_cell.angle_gamma   90.00
#
_symmetry.space_group_name_H-M   'P 1'
#
loop_
_entity.id
_entity.type
_entity.pdbx_description
1 polymer ?
#
loop_
_entity_poly.entity_id
_entity_poly.type
_entity_poly.pdbx_seq_one_letter_code
_entity_poly.pdbx_strand_id
1 'polypeptide(L)'
;MNLKAVPHLRAASFFRLVTKYRHALQIGNEFYRQNDYDKGHLTRRKDICWGTYEEAARANYDSFCYANIALQHHSFNTGIWNCLEDWILSRMKEPNRLLVYTGPILKEEDEEYCGVQGEPGCQVKVPFGFWKTVFFLQENTEITCLSFLIRQTPDRLQGDCGYQRLATYQVPLSTITEQAEVNFRPELYERNPLLVRAVDADRRGETKRPIRQEAVVINNLEDIRLA
;
A
#
# COMPACT_ATOMS: atom_id res chain seq x y z
N MET A 1 -11.58 -21.71 7.45
CA MET A 1 -10.59 -21.94 6.38
C MET A 1 -9.25 -21.41 6.89
N ASN A 2 -8.20 -22.22 6.92
CA ASN A 2 -6.89 -21.82 7.45
C ASN A 2 -6.15 -21.03 6.36
N LEU A 3 -5.98 -19.70 6.53
CA LEU A 3 -5.31 -18.80 5.58
C LEU A 3 -3.77 -18.96 5.56
N LYS A 4 -3.26 -20.16 5.84
CA LYS A 4 -1.80 -20.37 5.85
C LYS A 4 -1.30 -20.51 4.42
N ALA A 5 -0.29 -19.72 4.09
CA ALA A 5 0.41 -19.84 2.82
C ALA A 5 0.88 -21.29 2.60
N VAL A 6 0.70 -21.83 1.39
CA VAL A 6 1.07 -23.21 1.08
C VAL A 6 2.60 -23.37 1.23
N PRO A 7 3.11 -24.18 2.20
CA PRO A 7 4.50 -24.14 2.64
C PRO A 7 5.57 -24.50 1.60
N HIS A 8 5.17 -25.13 0.48
CA HIS A 8 6.10 -25.73 -0.50
C HIS A 8 6.12 -25.02 -1.86
N LEU A 9 5.37 -23.92 -2.03
CA LEU A 9 5.43 -23.12 -3.25
C LEU A 9 6.69 -22.27 -3.26
N ARG A 10 7.71 -22.73 -4.01
CA ARG A 10 8.87 -21.93 -4.35
C ARG A 10 8.42 -20.63 -5.03
N ALA A 11 9.05 -19.53 -4.66
CA ALA A 11 8.88 -18.27 -5.39
C ALA A 11 9.08 -18.52 -6.89
N ALA A 12 8.23 -17.94 -7.73
CA ALA A 12 8.54 -17.93 -9.16
C ALA A 12 9.90 -17.23 -9.33
N SER A 13 10.84 -17.88 -10.02
CA SER A 13 12.19 -17.35 -10.18
C SER A 13 12.28 -16.29 -11.28
N PHE A 14 11.18 -16.04 -12.00
CA PHE A 14 11.17 -15.16 -13.17
C PHE A 14 10.01 -14.17 -13.12
N PHE A 15 10.36 -12.89 -13.13
CA PHE A 15 9.42 -11.81 -13.39
C PHE A 15 9.10 -11.73 -14.87
N ARG A 16 7.88 -11.32 -15.20
CA ARG A 16 7.39 -11.32 -16.58
C ARG A 16 6.56 -10.08 -16.90
N LEU A 17 6.58 -9.70 -18.17
CA LEU A 17 5.69 -8.69 -18.71
C LEU A 17 4.27 -9.25 -18.89
N VAL A 18 3.28 -8.37 -18.98
CA VAL A 18 1.93 -8.73 -19.39
C VAL A 18 1.93 -9.02 -20.88
N THR A 19 1.54 -10.25 -21.24
CA THR A 19 1.56 -10.75 -22.62
C THR A 19 0.59 -10.01 -23.55
N LYS A 20 -0.48 -9.43 -23.01
CA LYS A 20 -1.52 -8.74 -23.79
C LYS A 20 -1.11 -7.32 -24.24
N TYR A 21 -0.15 -6.69 -23.58
CA TYR A 21 0.25 -5.31 -23.88
C TYR A 21 1.54 -5.25 -24.69
N ARG A 22 1.71 -4.17 -25.46
CA ARG A 22 2.95 -3.93 -26.22
C ARG A 22 4.12 -3.73 -25.25
N HIS A 23 5.31 -4.18 -25.64
CA HIS A 23 6.52 -4.02 -24.83
C HIS A 23 6.84 -2.54 -24.55
N ALA A 24 6.61 -1.65 -25.52
CA ALA A 24 6.85 -0.20 -25.35
C ALA A 24 5.95 0.49 -24.31
N LEU A 25 4.91 -0.20 -23.80
CA LEU A 25 4.01 0.33 -22.76
C LEU A 25 4.29 -0.28 -21.39
N GLN A 26 5.42 -0.98 -21.25
CA GLN A 26 5.74 -1.74 -20.06
C GLN A 26 7.22 -1.57 -19.72
N ILE A 27 7.51 -1.62 -18.42
CA ILE A 27 8.87 -1.68 -17.91
C ILE A 27 9.19 -3.09 -17.44
N GLY A 28 10.39 -3.56 -17.75
CA GLY A 28 10.87 -4.88 -17.41
C GLY A 28 12.07 -4.85 -16.48
N ASN A 29 12.84 -5.96 -16.52
CA ASN A 29 13.99 -6.17 -15.65
C ASN A 29 15.07 -5.10 -15.82
N GLU A 30 15.15 -4.48 -17.00
CA GLU A 30 16.13 -3.45 -17.35
C GLU A 30 16.12 -2.26 -16.38
N PHE A 31 14.98 -1.91 -15.79
CA PHE A 31 14.87 -0.85 -14.78
C PHE A 31 15.43 -1.26 -13.41
N TYR A 32 15.49 -2.56 -13.10
CA TYR A 32 15.86 -3.09 -11.78
C TYR A 32 17.27 -3.69 -11.75
N ARG A 33 18.04 -3.61 -12.84
CA ARG A 33 19.42 -4.09 -12.88
C ARG A 33 20.39 -3.02 -12.40
N GLN A 34 21.36 -3.45 -11.59
CA GLN A 34 22.54 -2.65 -11.20
C GLN A 34 22.19 -1.35 -10.44
N ASN A 35 21.09 -1.35 -9.69
CA ASN A 35 20.65 -0.22 -8.87
C ASN A 35 20.06 -0.73 -7.55
N ASP A 36 19.72 0.22 -6.66
CA ASP A 36 19.17 -0.05 -5.33
C ASP A 36 17.63 -0.11 -5.29
N TYR A 37 16.95 -0.15 -6.44
CA TYR A 37 15.51 -0.37 -6.52
C TYR A 37 15.21 -1.87 -6.56
N ASP A 38 14.45 -2.31 -5.55
CA ASP A 38 13.86 -3.62 -5.53
C ASP A 38 12.65 -3.71 -6.47
N LYS A 39 12.34 -4.94 -6.87
CA LYS A 39 11.06 -5.31 -7.48
C LYS A 39 9.97 -5.38 -6.41
N GLY A 40 9.60 -4.21 -5.90
CA GLY A 40 8.61 -4.04 -4.84
C GLY A 40 7.24 -4.51 -5.28
N HIS A 41 6.68 -5.51 -4.59
CA HIS A 41 5.34 -6.02 -4.89
C HIS A 41 4.27 -5.08 -4.33
N LEU A 42 3.27 -4.71 -5.13
CA LEU A 42 2.09 -4.01 -4.65
C LEU A 42 1.12 -4.99 -3.97
N THR A 43 0.85 -6.11 -4.62
CA THR A 43 0.19 -7.28 -4.03
C THR A 43 1.26 -8.28 -3.63
N ARG A 44 1.47 -8.42 -2.32
CA ARG A 44 2.51 -9.30 -1.77
C ARG A 44 2.16 -10.77 -1.98
N ARG A 45 3.13 -11.54 -2.48
CA ARG A 45 2.99 -13.00 -2.73
C ARG A 45 2.44 -13.75 -1.51
N LYS A 46 2.97 -13.47 -0.31
CA LYS A 46 2.60 -14.14 0.95
C LYS A 46 1.11 -14.01 1.29
N ASP A 47 0.47 -12.93 0.82
CA ASP A 47 -0.91 -12.59 1.16
C ASP A 47 -1.92 -13.31 0.25
N ILE A 48 -1.49 -13.82 -0.90
CA ILE A 48 -2.36 -14.42 -1.93
C ILE A 48 -2.07 -15.89 -2.24
N CYS A 49 -0.95 -16.45 -1.76
CA CYS A 49 -0.58 -17.86 -1.97
C CYS A 49 -1.24 -18.82 -0.97
N TRP A 50 -2.57 -18.81 -0.89
CA TRP A 50 -3.39 -19.69 -0.06
C TRP A 50 -4.44 -20.44 -0.92
N GLY A 51 -5.21 -21.35 -0.31
CA GLY A 51 -6.22 -22.16 -1.01
C GLY A 51 -5.68 -23.52 -1.45
N THR A 52 -6.20 -24.07 -2.55
CA THR A 52 -5.64 -25.29 -3.13
C THR A 52 -4.24 -25.03 -3.68
N TYR A 53 -3.50 -26.11 -3.96
CA TYR A 53 -2.18 -25.98 -4.57
C TYR A 53 -2.23 -25.23 -5.91
N GLU A 54 -3.23 -25.52 -6.75
CA GLU A 54 -3.43 -24.91 -8.06
C GLU A 54 -3.76 -23.42 -7.93
N GLU A 55 -4.61 -23.04 -6.98
CA GLU A 55 -4.92 -21.63 -6.68
C GLU A 55 -3.67 -20.88 -6.23
N ALA A 56 -2.97 -21.41 -5.24
CA ALA A 56 -1.77 -20.81 -4.70
C ALA A 56 -0.64 -20.74 -5.75
N ALA A 57 -0.54 -21.73 -6.65
CA ALA A 57 0.44 -21.76 -7.73
C ALA A 57 0.15 -20.69 -8.79
N ARG A 58 -1.13 -20.48 -9.15
CA ARG A 58 -1.54 -19.39 -10.04
C ARG A 58 -1.29 -18.02 -9.41
N ALA A 59 -1.70 -17.83 -8.15
CA ALA A 59 -1.45 -16.58 -7.43
C ALA A 59 0.05 -16.30 -7.29
N ASN A 60 0.86 -17.32 -6.99
CA ASN A 60 2.31 -17.24 -6.96
C ASN A 60 2.86 -16.77 -8.31
N TYR A 61 2.44 -17.40 -9.41
CA TYR A 61 2.84 -16.99 -10.74
C TYR A 61 2.45 -15.53 -11.00
N ASP A 62 1.18 -15.16 -10.81
CA ASP A 62 0.67 -13.82 -11.09
C ASP A 62 1.33 -12.70 -10.29
N SER A 63 1.73 -12.96 -9.04
CA SER A 63 2.44 -11.96 -8.22
C SER A 63 3.75 -11.44 -8.82
N PHE A 64 4.41 -12.23 -9.69
CA PHE A 64 5.68 -11.87 -10.36
C PHE A 64 5.47 -11.19 -11.73
N CYS A 65 4.27 -10.71 -12.02
CA CYS A 65 4.03 -9.88 -13.20
C CYS A 65 4.49 -8.44 -12.95
N TYR A 66 5.24 -7.81 -13.87
CA TYR A 66 5.72 -6.41 -13.71
C TYR A 66 4.59 -5.39 -13.54
N ALA A 67 3.36 -5.69 -13.97
CA ALA A 67 2.20 -4.85 -13.67
C ALA A 67 1.84 -4.78 -12.17
N ASN A 68 2.37 -5.71 -11.35
CA ASN A 68 2.26 -5.71 -9.90
C ASN A 68 3.51 -5.15 -9.20
N ILE A 69 4.52 -4.70 -9.95
CA ILE A 69 5.84 -4.34 -9.44
C ILE A 69 6.08 -2.84 -9.62
N ALA A 70 6.60 -2.21 -8.58
CA ALA A 70 7.01 -0.82 -8.60
C ALA A 70 8.46 -0.65 -8.13
N LEU A 71 9.10 0.43 -8.58
CA LEU A 71 10.42 0.86 -8.10
C LEU A 71 10.32 1.24 -6.62
N GLN A 72 10.87 0.40 -5.77
CA GLN A 72 10.96 0.64 -4.33
C GLN A 72 12.41 0.66 -3.89
N HIS A 73 12.84 1.69 -3.16
CA HIS A 73 14.15 1.67 -2.51
C HIS A 73 14.28 0.43 -1.63
N HIS A 74 15.44 -0.25 -1.70
CA HIS A 74 15.67 -1.49 -0.97
C HIS A 74 15.39 -1.39 0.54
N SER A 75 15.84 -0.30 1.18
CA SER A 75 15.60 -0.04 2.61
C SER A 75 14.12 0.19 2.94
N PHE A 76 13.37 0.78 2.01
CA PHE A 76 11.92 0.95 2.15
C PHE A 76 11.19 -0.38 2.02
N ASN A 77 11.45 -1.12 0.93
CA ASN A 77 10.81 -2.39 0.61
C ASN A 77 11.03 -3.43 1.72
N THR A 78 12.29 -3.64 2.12
CA THR A 78 12.64 -4.63 3.15
C THR A 78 12.44 -4.14 4.58
N GLY A 79 12.32 -2.83 4.77
CA GLY A 79 12.12 -2.19 6.07
C GLY A 79 10.65 -1.87 6.35
N ILE A 80 10.32 -0.58 6.41
CA ILE A 80 9.03 -0.10 6.91
C ILE A 80 7.83 -0.61 6.12
N TRP A 81 7.98 -0.81 4.80
CA TRP A 81 6.92 -1.33 3.96
C TRP A 81 6.59 -2.78 4.32
N ASN A 82 7.63 -3.64 4.39
CA ASN A 82 7.47 -5.02 4.85
C ASN A 82 6.96 -5.12 6.30
N CYS A 83 7.38 -4.21 7.20
CA CYS A 83 6.82 -4.12 8.56
C CYS A 83 5.29 -3.88 8.52
N LEU A 84 4.82 -2.94 7.68
CA LEU A 84 3.39 -2.65 7.52
C LEU A 84 2.64 -3.88 6.99
N GLU A 85 3.18 -4.54 5.97
CA GLU A 85 2.56 -5.73 5.38
C GLU A 85 2.48 -6.91 6.36
N ASP A 86 3.56 -7.19 7.10
CA ASP A 86 3.55 -8.20 8.13
C ASP A 86 2.62 -7.83 9.30
N TRP A 87 2.57 -6.56 9.69
CA TRP A 87 1.63 -6.10 10.73
C TRP A 87 0.18 -6.33 10.30
N ILE A 88 -0.19 -5.86 9.09
CA ILE A 88 -1.52 -6.07 8.51
C ILE A 88 -1.83 -7.56 8.56
N LEU A 89 -1.03 -8.43 7.92
CA LEU A 89 -1.30 -9.86 7.86
C LEU A 89 -1.39 -10.53 9.26
N SER A 90 -0.53 -10.12 10.20
CA SER A 90 -0.50 -10.69 11.56
C SER A 90 -1.77 -10.40 12.36
N ARG A 91 -2.43 -9.28 12.08
CA ARG A 91 -3.61 -8.82 12.82
C ARG A 91 -4.90 -9.47 12.33
N MET A 92 -4.84 -10.21 11.23
CA MET A 92 -5.99 -10.82 10.53
C MET A 92 -6.09 -12.33 10.76
N LYS A 93 -5.49 -12.84 11.84
CA LYS A 93 -5.43 -14.28 12.15
C LYS A 93 -6.78 -14.92 12.52
N GLU A 94 -7.82 -14.11 12.73
CA GLU A 94 -9.21 -14.54 12.97
C GLU A 94 -10.04 -14.34 11.69
N PRO A 95 -11.20 -15.01 11.49
CA PRO A 95 -11.84 -15.20 10.18
C PRO A 95 -12.45 -13.90 9.61
N ASN A 96 -11.59 -12.98 9.19
CA ASN A 96 -11.95 -11.69 8.65
C ASN A 96 -11.65 -11.67 7.15
N ARG A 97 -12.66 -11.32 6.35
CA ARG A 97 -12.48 -11.05 4.92
C ARG A 97 -11.92 -9.65 4.74
N LEU A 98 -10.90 -9.54 3.89
CA LEU A 98 -10.18 -8.29 3.67
C LEU A 98 -10.21 -7.90 2.22
N LEU A 99 -10.28 -6.59 2.02
CA LEU A 99 -9.98 -5.97 0.75
C LEU A 99 -8.82 -5.02 1.00
N VAL A 100 -7.68 -5.33 0.39
CA VAL A 100 -6.48 -4.50 0.46
C VAL A 100 -6.28 -3.84 -0.89
N TYR A 101 -6.30 -2.52 -0.90
CA TYR A 101 -5.88 -1.71 -2.04
C TYR A 101 -4.48 -1.17 -1.77
N THR A 102 -3.64 -1.15 -2.79
CA THR A 102 -2.25 -0.71 -2.68
C THR A 102 -1.84 -0.07 -3.99
N GLY A 103 -1.10 1.02 -3.91
CA GLY A 103 -0.58 1.68 -5.11
C GLY A 103 0.59 2.61 -4.82
N PRO A 104 1.32 3.00 -5.89
CA PRO A 104 2.28 4.08 -5.80
C PRO A 104 1.57 5.44 -5.70
N ILE A 105 2.32 6.42 -5.23
CA ILE A 105 2.02 7.84 -5.35
C ILE A 105 3.04 8.41 -6.31
N LEU A 106 2.57 8.99 -7.41
CA LEU A 106 3.38 9.64 -8.42
C LEU A 106 3.08 11.14 -8.39
N LYS A 107 4.12 11.96 -8.32
CA LYS A 107 4.02 13.42 -8.40
C LYS A 107 4.52 13.93 -9.75
N GLU A 108 4.13 15.14 -10.11
CA GLU A 108 4.55 15.75 -11.36
C GLU A 108 6.08 16.00 -11.36
N GLU A 109 6.64 16.29 -10.18
CA GLU A 109 8.03 16.60 -9.95
C GLU A 109 8.90 15.37 -9.60
N ASP A 110 8.31 14.18 -9.52
CA ASP A 110 9.06 12.96 -9.24
C ASP A 110 10.11 12.69 -10.32
N GLU A 111 11.29 12.23 -9.88
CA GLU A 111 12.43 11.94 -10.74
C GLU A 111 12.08 10.87 -11.79
N GLU A 112 12.39 11.18 -13.05
CA GLU A 112 12.33 10.20 -14.12
C GLU A 112 13.55 9.28 -14.05
N TYR A 113 13.32 7.98 -14.12
CA TYR A 113 14.35 6.96 -14.07
C TYR A 113 14.15 5.93 -15.16
N CYS A 114 15.10 5.87 -16.09
CA CYS A 114 15.03 5.03 -17.29
C CYS A 114 15.86 3.73 -17.17
N GLY A 115 16.31 3.38 -15.97
CA GLY A 115 17.28 2.31 -15.76
C GLY A 115 18.72 2.81 -15.93
N VAL A 116 19.67 2.04 -15.41
CA VAL A 116 21.12 2.38 -15.44
C VAL A 116 21.67 2.55 -16.87
N GLN A 117 21.03 1.90 -17.85
CA GLN A 117 21.43 1.92 -19.26
C GLN A 117 20.41 2.65 -20.15
N GLY A 118 19.39 3.27 -19.58
CA GLY A 118 18.35 3.95 -20.34
C GLY A 118 18.68 5.40 -20.62
N GLU A 119 18.15 5.91 -21.72
CA GLU A 119 18.25 7.33 -22.07
C GLU A 119 17.12 8.12 -21.40
N PRO A 120 17.36 9.38 -20.97
CA PRO A 120 16.30 10.26 -20.49
C PRO A 120 15.15 10.43 -21.48
N GLY A 121 13.95 10.70 -20.96
CA GLY A 121 12.70 10.87 -21.71
C GLY A 121 11.81 9.62 -21.75
N CYS A 122 12.06 8.61 -20.90
CA CYS A 122 11.27 7.36 -20.89
C CYS A 122 9.91 7.48 -20.18
N GLN A 123 9.63 8.60 -19.50
CA GLN A 123 8.39 8.92 -18.78
C GLN A 123 8.08 7.98 -17.61
N VAL A 124 9.06 7.21 -17.14
CA VAL A 124 8.93 6.33 -16.00
C VAL A 124 9.45 7.05 -14.77
N LYS A 125 8.58 7.30 -13.80
CA LYS A 125 8.95 8.00 -12.57
C LYS A 125 9.19 7.03 -11.42
N VAL A 126 10.13 7.38 -10.56
CA VAL A 126 10.28 6.75 -9.25
C VAL A 126 9.15 7.25 -8.36
N PRO A 127 8.27 6.40 -7.80
CA PRO A 127 7.17 6.87 -6.97
C PRO A 127 7.66 7.69 -5.76
N PHE A 128 7.05 8.83 -5.48
CA PHE A 128 7.24 9.56 -4.22
C PHE A 128 7.06 8.66 -2.98
N GLY A 129 6.09 7.76 -3.04
CA GLY A 129 5.76 6.87 -1.95
C GLY A 129 4.68 5.87 -2.34
N PHE A 130 4.12 5.21 -1.33
CA PHE A 130 3.09 4.20 -1.51
C PHE A 130 1.99 4.36 -0.49
N TRP A 131 0.80 3.91 -0.87
CA TRP A 131 -0.34 3.86 0.01
C TRP A 131 -0.91 2.45 0.11
N LYS A 132 -1.55 2.16 1.24
CA LYS A 132 -2.27 0.91 1.45
C LYS A 132 -3.54 1.19 2.26
N THR A 133 -4.68 0.79 1.72
CA THR A 133 -5.98 0.86 2.42
C THR A 133 -6.50 -0.55 2.64
N VAL A 134 -6.83 -0.87 3.88
CA VAL A 134 -7.35 -2.17 4.29
C VAL A 134 -8.79 -1.99 4.75
N PHE A 135 -9.73 -2.58 4.04
CA PHE A 135 -11.12 -2.71 4.47
C PHE A 135 -11.34 -4.06 5.12
N PHE A 136 -12.07 -4.08 6.22
CA PHE A 136 -12.38 -5.29 6.98
C PHE A 136 -13.70 -5.18 7.72
N LEU A 137 -14.28 -6.33 8.05
CA LEU A 137 -15.49 -6.41 8.86
C LEU A 137 -15.13 -6.34 10.34
N GLN A 138 -15.87 -5.51 11.09
CA GLN A 138 -15.89 -5.54 12.53
C GLN A 138 -16.84 -6.64 13.04
N GLU A 139 -16.79 -6.92 14.36
CA GLU A 139 -17.63 -7.92 15.02
C GLU A 139 -19.13 -7.66 14.83
N ASN A 140 -19.53 -6.40 14.70
CA ASN A 140 -20.91 -5.96 14.45
C ASN A 140 -21.35 -6.07 12.97
N THR A 141 -20.55 -6.67 12.10
CA THR A 141 -20.74 -6.79 10.64
C THR A 141 -20.63 -5.49 9.85
N GLU A 142 -20.18 -4.40 10.46
CA GLU A 142 -19.88 -3.16 9.75
C GLU A 142 -18.52 -3.21 9.07
N ILE A 143 -18.43 -2.62 7.88
CA ILE A 143 -17.16 -2.42 7.18
C ILE A 143 -16.48 -1.20 7.79
N THR A 144 -15.23 -1.36 8.20
CA THR A 144 -14.32 -0.27 8.57
C THR A 144 -13.08 -0.32 7.69
N CYS A 145 -12.27 0.75 7.70
CA CYS A 145 -10.98 0.75 7.02
C CYS A 145 -9.87 1.47 7.76
N LEU A 146 -8.64 1.06 7.48
CA LEU A 146 -7.42 1.78 7.84
C LEU A 146 -6.69 2.15 6.56
N SER A 147 -6.16 3.37 6.48
CA SER A 147 -5.36 3.83 5.34
C SER A 147 -4.00 4.31 5.82
N PHE A 148 -2.96 3.94 5.07
CA PHE A 148 -1.57 4.27 5.35
C PHE A 148 -0.95 4.91 4.12
N LEU A 149 -0.11 5.92 4.35
CA LEU A 149 0.70 6.56 3.32
C LEU A 149 2.12 6.69 3.82
N ILE A 150 3.07 6.11 3.09
CA ILE A 150 4.49 6.15 3.45
C ILE A 150 5.30 6.65 2.26
N ARG A 151 5.98 7.77 2.45
CA ARG A 151 6.99 8.27 1.50
C ARG A 151 8.17 7.31 1.48
N GLN A 152 8.64 6.94 0.29
CA GLN A 152 9.87 6.15 0.21
C GLN A 152 11.11 7.05 0.31
N THR A 153 12.17 6.53 0.90
CA THR A 153 13.48 7.19 0.99
C THR A 153 14.58 6.15 0.76
N PRO A 154 15.71 6.51 0.12
CA PRO A 154 16.88 5.65 0.05
C PRO A 154 17.55 5.43 1.41
N ASP A 155 17.21 6.24 2.43
CA ASP A 155 17.82 6.16 3.75
C ASP A 155 17.65 4.76 4.35
N ARG A 156 18.74 4.21 4.87
CA ARG A 156 18.75 2.93 5.59
C ARG A 156 18.28 3.13 7.02
N LEU A 157 17.02 3.52 7.17
CA LEU A 157 16.39 3.64 8.47
C LEU A 157 16.07 2.24 9.00
N GLN A 158 17.00 1.65 9.76
CA GLN A 158 16.63 0.58 10.68
C GLN A 158 15.65 1.18 11.68
N GLY A 159 14.46 0.64 11.76
CA GLY A 159 13.52 1.11 12.74
C GLY A 159 12.56 0.02 13.14
N ASP A 160 12.01 0.23 14.32
CA ASP A 160 11.02 -0.62 14.94
C ASP A 160 9.85 -0.93 13.97
N CYS A 161 9.46 -2.21 13.87
CA CYS A 161 8.22 -2.63 13.23
C CYS A 161 7.02 -2.53 14.20
N GLY A 162 7.25 -1.98 15.40
CA GLY A 162 6.25 -1.70 16.40
C GLY A 162 5.14 -0.81 15.86
N TYR A 163 3.93 -1.16 16.25
CA TYR A 163 2.74 -0.51 15.71
C TYR A 163 2.69 0.99 16.00
N GLN A 164 3.23 1.44 17.14
CA GLN A 164 3.32 2.87 17.45
C GLN A 164 3.97 3.68 16.33
N ARG A 165 5.00 3.12 15.69
CA ARG A 165 5.63 3.73 14.51
C ARG A 165 4.72 3.65 13.29
N LEU A 166 4.13 2.49 13.01
CA LEU A 166 3.23 2.30 11.87
C LEU A 166 2.00 3.24 11.92
N ALA A 167 1.48 3.47 13.12
CA ALA A 167 0.33 4.33 13.36
C ALA A 167 0.59 5.79 12.96
N THR A 168 1.86 6.25 12.99
CA THR A 168 2.22 7.60 12.53
C THR A 168 2.03 7.81 11.03
N TYR A 169 1.92 6.74 10.25
CA TYR A 169 1.65 6.78 8.82
C TYR A 169 0.17 6.63 8.47
N GLN A 170 -0.70 6.47 9.47
CA GLN A 170 -2.13 6.42 9.21
C GLN A 170 -2.63 7.78 8.73
N VAL A 171 -3.48 7.72 7.71
CA VAL A 171 -4.11 8.90 7.13
C VAL A 171 -5.60 8.63 6.89
N PRO A 172 -6.42 9.69 6.82
CA PRO A 172 -7.77 9.63 6.29
C PRO A 172 -7.82 9.01 4.90
N LEU A 173 -8.92 8.33 4.55
CA LEU A 173 -9.11 7.80 3.20
C LEU A 173 -9.13 8.93 2.15
N SER A 174 -9.63 10.11 2.51
CA SER A 174 -9.62 11.30 1.66
C SER A 174 -8.20 11.74 1.29
N THR A 175 -7.22 11.58 2.18
CA THR A 175 -5.82 11.85 1.88
C THR A 175 -5.29 10.91 0.79
N ILE A 176 -5.72 9.64 0.77
CA ILE A 176 -5.35 8.73 -0.32
C ILE A 176 -5.94 9.20 -1.66
N THR A 177 -7.20 9.64 -1.66
CA THR A 177 -7.83 10.19 -2.87
C THR A 177 -7.12 11.42 -3.39
N GLU A 178 -6.77 12.35 -2.51
CA GLU A 178 -6.02 13.56 -2.87
C GLU A 178 -4.61 13.23 -3.37
N GLN A 179 -3.89 12.35 -2.68
CA GLN A 179 -2.47 12.14 -2.95
C GLN A 179 -2.21 11.18 -4.11
N ALA A 180 -3.08 10.18 -4.32
CA ALA A 180 -2.93 9.14 -5.33
C ALA A 180 -3.95 9.22 -6.46
N GLU A 181 -4.82 10.25 -6.46
CA GLU A 181 -5.82 10.50 -7.51
C GLU A 181 -6.79 9.32 -7.75
N VAL A 182 -7.05 8.53 -6.69
CA VAL A 182 -7.98 7.39 -6.73
C VAL A 182 -9.27 7.71 -6.00
N ASN A 183 -10.40 7.42 -6.63
CA ASN A 183 -11.71 7.66 -6.03
C ASN A 183 -12.29 6.37 -5.45
N PHE A 184 -12.70 6.43 -4.18
CA PHE A 184 -13.51 5.40 -3.55
C PHE A 184 -14.99 5.76 -3.63
N ARG A 185 -15.84 4.76 -3.46
CA ARG A 185 -17.28 4.98 -3.29
C ARG A 185 -17.54 5.91 -2.10
N PRO A 186 -18.46 6.89 -2.21
CA PRO A 186 -18.70 7.89 -1.16
C PRO A 186 -18.93 7.28 0.23
N GLU A 187 -19.63 6.15 0.29
CA GLU A 187 -19.99 5.51 1.56
C GLU A 187 -18.78 4.90 2.29
N LEU A 188 -17.63 4.75 1.62
CA LEU A 188 -16.41 4.18 2.19
C LEU A 188 -15.56 5.21 2.95
N TYR A 189 -15.69 6.51 2.67
CA TYR A 189 -14.95 7.55 3.40
C TYR A 189 -15.38 7.64 4.85
N GLU A 190 -16.69 7.52 5.10
CA GLU A 190 -17.27 7.49 6.46
C GLU A 190 -16.89 6.23 7.25
N ARG A 191 -16.27 5.24 6.60
CA ARG A 191 -15.79 4.00 7.25
C ARG A 191 -14.35 4.11 7.75
N ASN A 192 -13.66 5.19 7.41
CA ASN A 192 -12.34 5.49 7.95
C ASN A 192 -12.51 6.24 9.28
N PRO A 193 -11.94 5.73 10.39
CA PRO A 193 -12.04 6.35 11.72
C PRO A 193 -11.26 7.67 11.81
N LEU A 194 -10.29 7.89 10.92
CA LEU A 194 -9.63 9.18 10.74
C LEU A 194 -10.44 10.03 9.75
N LEU A 195 -11.29 10.89 10.31
CA LEU A 195 -12.07 11.85 9.52
C LEU A 195 -11.32 13.18 9.39
N VAL A 196 -11.25 13.71 8.16
CA VAL A 196 -10.97 15.13 7.92
C VAL A 196 -12.30 15.79 7.60
N ARG A 197 -12.83 16.60 8.51
CA ARG A 197 -13.89 17.53 8.15
C ARG A 197 -13.30 18.70 7.38
N ALA A 198 -13.87 19.00 6.22
CA ALA A 198 -13.60 20.24 5.51
C ALA A 198 -13.91 21.42 6.44
N VAL A 199 -12.96 22.34 6.60
CA VAL A 199 -13.26 23.63 7.22
C VAL A 199 -13.97 24.44 6.15
N ASP A 200 -15.29 24.58 6.27
CA ASP A 200 -16.02 25.57 5.46
C ASP A 200 -15.42 26.95 5.73
N ALA A 201 -14.71 27.46 4.73
CA ALA A 201 -14.27 28.85 4.64
C ALA A 201 -15.52 29.72 4.44
N ASP A 202 -16.24 29.96 5.52
CA ASP A 202 -17.36 30.89 5.51
C ASP A 202 -16.83 32.31 5.37
N ARG A 203 -17.25 32.96 4.29
CA ARG A 203 -17.11 34.38 4.05
C ARG A 203 -17.99 35.12 5.04
N ARG A 204 -17.49 35.32 6.27
CA ARG A 204 -17.87 36.41 7.19
C ARG A 204 -17.05 36.29 8.49
N GLY A 205 -15.97 37.06 8.54
CA GLY A 205 -15.49 37.82 9.70
C GLY A 205 -15.55 37.30 11.14
N GLU A 206 -15.67 36.01 11.42
CA GLU A 206 -15.56 35.48 12.79
C GLU A 206 -14.46 34.42 12.86
N THR A 207 -13.50 34.65 13.76
CA THR A 207 -12.40 33.74 14.09
C THR A 207 -12.94 32.38 14.55
N LYS A 208 -13.05 31.43 13.62
CA LYS A 208 -13.27 30.02 13.95
C LYS A 208 -11.98 29.45 14.56
N ARG A 209 -12.01 29.13 15.86
CA ARG A 209 -10.97 28.33 16.51
C ARG A 209 -10.89 26.96 15.82
N PRO A 210 -9.69 26.38 15.66
CA PRO A 210 -9.57 25.06 15.05
C PRO A 210 -10.29 24.04 15.92
N ILE A 211 -11.34 23.41 15.38
CA ILE A 211 -11.92 22.21 15.98
C ILE A 211 -10.90 21.10 15.69
N ARG A 212 -10.06 20.77 16.67
CA ARG A 212 -9.37 19.49 16.70
C ARG A 212 -10.45 18.42 16.75
N GLN A 213 -10.70 17.74 15.64
CA GLN A 213 -11.19 16.37 15.76
C GLN A 213 -10.01 15.55 16.26
N GLU A 214 -10.15 14.98 17.44
CA GLU A 214 -9.24 13.95 17.91
C GLU A 214 -9.31 12.81 16.89
N ALA A 215 -8.34 12.76 15.99
CA ALA A 215 -8.03 11.55 15.25
C ALA A 215 -7.94 10.43 16.29
N VAL A 216 -8.91 9.52 16.31
CA VAL A 216 -8.78 8.30 17.09
C VAL A 216 -7.74 7.48 16.34
N VAL A 217 -6.47 7.72 16.70
CA VAL A 217 -5.38 6.85 16.29
C VAL A 217 -5.68 5.53 16.95
N ILE A 218 -6.20 4.61 16.16
CA ILE A 218 -6.42 3.24 16.60
C ILE A 218 -5.06 2.70 16.98
N ASN A 219 -4.82 2.44 18.27
CA ASN A 219 -3.55 1.93 18.76
C ASN A 219 -3.49 0.39 18.70
N ASN A 220 -4.65 -0.27 18.55
CA ASN A 220 -4.83 -1.71 18.35
C ASN A 220 -6.30 -2.02 17.95
N LEU A 221 -6.61 -3.23 17.44
CA LEU A 221 -8.02 -3.60 17.17
C LEU A 221 -8.95 -3.58 18.40
N GLU A 222 -8.44 -3.57 19.64
CA GLU A 222 -9.32 -3.39 20.81
C GLU A 222 -9.83 -1.95 20.92
N ASP A 223 -9.06 -0.96 20.46
CA ASP A 223 -9.52 0.41 20.29
C ASP A 223 -10.54 0.55 19.15
N ILE A 224 -10.57 -0.41 18.21
CA ILE A 224 -11.63 -0.52 17.18
C ILE A 224 -12.94 -1.05 17.78
N ARG A 225 -12.90 -1.78 18.89
CA ARG A 225 -14.11 -2.25 19.59
C ARG A 225 -14.84 -1.14 20.35
N LEU A 226 -14.21 0.01 20.53
CA LEU A 226 -14.69 1.13 21.37
C LEU A 226 -14.98 2.42 20.57
N ALA A 227 -14.77 2.41 19.25
CA ALA A 227 -15.05 3.54 18.35
C ALA A 227 -16.38 3.36 17.62
#